data_AF-A0A955BLW9-F1
#
_entry.id   AF-A0A955BLW9-F1
#
_cell.length_a   1.000
_cell.length_b   1.000
_cell.length_c   1.000
_cell.angle_alpha   90.00
_cell.angle_beta   90.00
_cell.angle_gamma   90.00
#
_symmetry.space_group_name_H-M   'P 1'
#
loop_
_entity.id
_entity.type
_entity.pdbx_description
1 polymer ?
#
loop_
_entity_poly.entity_id
_entity_poly.type
_entity_poly.pdbx_seq_one_letter_code
_entity_poly.pdbx_strand_id
1 'polypeptide(L)'
;MSREAIYLPLLLVALLVFGGCRRAAPPSFTPGPEVQALTAELEDADEKKLYQGLQSQIASLLSKYVGSPDKIKMLGETEEDDSSDLKLGYQLYSRYCVQCHGVNGDGMGAVAEHLNPKPRNYTHGIFKFTSTPYGSKPRRSDLMQTVRRGVTGTSMPSFDRFSVEELGAVVDYVLALTHRGELERTLAMTAYDDEELPDEEGVEELIEGIMEPWRNASTELVMPSTVMPPMTEESVRAGHKIFLKQACNKCHGTFGRGGSMGNVEVGADAWGYKTAAADLSSGMFRGGGRPIDLWRRINSGINGTPMPAFEKTFADNPEAIWQLVHFIKQTGSRRRFGQPPLSEADLPIDDAEVAAPAVSEEVEDEEAAEEEAPAEGDATDAESSENAESSEETESSEPAEETGEEESAEPEEEAAPETEAAEEESQPSEESEEPVAPTSNESA
;
A
#
# COMPACT_ATOMS: atom_id res chain seq x y z
N MET A 1 -62.30 30.97 27.39
CA MET A 1 -60.98 30.48 26.95
C MET A 1 -60.81 30.90 25.51
N SER A 2 -59.85 31.79 25.23
CA SER A 2 -59.65 32.39 23.91
C SER A 2 -59.23 31.33 22.88
N ARG A 3 -59.72 31.48 21.65
CA ARG A 3 -59.39 30.58 20.52
C ARG A 3 -57.88 30.39 20.31
N GLU A 4 -57.06 31.35 20.74
CA GLU A 4 -55.60 31.27 20.66
C GLU A 4 -54.96 30.19 21.56
N ALA A 5 -55.62 29.79 22.66
CA ALA A 5 -55.09 28.78 23.58
C ALA A 5 -55.16 27.34 23.03
N ILE A 6 -55.88 27.12 21.92
CA ILE A 6 -56.05 25.79 21.29
C ILE A 6 -55.14 25.63 20.07
N TYR A 7 -54.82 26.71 19.36
CA TYR A 7 -53.98 26.63 18.16
C TYR A 7 -52.48 26.55 18.46
N LEU A 8 -52.02 27.12 19.58
CA LEU A 8 -50.61 27.09 19.97
C LEU A 8 -50.06 25.67 20.22
N PRO A 9 -50.75 24.76 20.96
CA PRO A 9 -50.29 23.38 21.08
C PRO A 9 -50.45 22.57 19.79
N LEU A 10 -51.44 22.87 18.94
CA LEU A 10 -51.63 22.21 17.64
C LEU A 10 -50.52 22.57 16.62
N LEU A 11 -50.02 23.81 16.68
CA LEU A 11 -48.94 24.30 15.83
C LEU A 11 -47.57 23.76 16.29
N LEU A 12 -47.37 23.55 17.60
CA LEU A 12 -46.21 22.87 18.17
C LEU A 12 -46.16 21.37 17.85
N VAL A 13 -47.31 20.68 17.86
CA VAL A 13 -47.40 19.27 17.42
C VAL A 13 -47.16 19.16 15.91
N ALA A 14 -47.64 20.10 15.09
CA ALA A 14 -47.35 20.12 13.66
C ALA A 14 -45.85 20.33 13.35
N LEU A 15 -45.16 21.20 14.10
CA LEU A 15 -43.71 21.39 13.98
C LEU A 15 -42.89 20.15 14.37
N LEU A 16 -43.38 19.33 15.30
CA LEU A 16 -42.73 18.07 15.68
C LEU A 16 -42.94 16.95 14.64
N VAL A 17 -44.00 17.01 13.82
CA VAL A 17 -44.26 16.00 12.77
C VAL A 17 -43.46 16.27 11.49
N PHE A 18 -43.13 17.52 11.19
CA PHE A 18 -42.25 17.88 10.05
C PHE A 18 -40.75 17.90 10.40
N GLY A 19 -40.40 17.83 11.69
CA GLY A 19 -39.03 17.60 12.16
C GLY A 19 -38.57 16.14 12.06
N GLY A 20 -39.13 15.35 11.14
CA GLY A 20 -38.71 13.97 10.90
C GLY A 20 -37.23 13.93 10.52
N CYS A 21 -36.51 12.92 11.03
CA CYS A 21 -35.09 12.68 10.77
C CYS A 21 -34.80 12.88 9.27
N ARG A 22 -34.09 13.95 8.91
CA ARG A 22 -33.61 14.16 7.54
C ARG A 22 -32.80 12.92 7.18
N ARG A 23 -33.27 12.14 6.21
CA ARG A 23 -32.51 10.99 5.69
C ARG A 23 -31.16 11.55 5.26
N ALA A 24 -30.07 11.02 5.81
CA ALA A 24 -28.74 11.44 5.40
C ALA A 24 -28.66 11.30 3.87
N ALA A 25 -28.05 12.27 3.20
CA ALA A 25 -27.79 12.15 1.78
C ALA A 25 -27.05 10.83 1.51
N PRO A 26 -27.34 10.13 0.41
CA PRO A 26 -26.59 8.93 0.06
C PRO A 26 -25.10 9.29 -0.01
N PRO A 27 -24.20 8.40 0.45
CA PRO A 27 -22.77 8.66 0.36
C PRO A 27 -22.39 8.85 -1.11
N SER A 28 -21.60 9.88 -1.37
CA SER A 28 -21.06 10.19 -2.69
C SER A 28 -19.55 10.28 -2.60
N PHE A 29 -18.87 9.93 -3.69
CA PHE A 29 -17.46 10.25 -3.81
C PHE A 29 -17.26 11.76 -3.86
N THR A 30 -16.16 12.23 -3.29
CA THR A 30 -15.70 13.62 -3.40
C THR A 30 -14.41 13.67 -4.20
N PRO A 31 -14.12 14.76 -4.93
CA PRO A 31 -12.87 14.89 -5.69
C PRO A 31 -11.64 14.65 -4.80
N GLY A 32 -10.68 13.88 -5.29
CA GLY A 32 -9.38 13.65 -4.64
C GLY A 32 -8.51 14.93 -4.57
N PRO A 33 -7.39 14.90 -3.82
CA PRO A 33 -6.54 16.07 -3.63
C PRO A 33 -5.92 16.56 -4.94
N GLU A 34 -5.50 15.68 -5.86
CA GLU A 34 -4.95 16.06 -7.16
C GLU A 34 -6.00 16.79 -8.03
N VAL A 35 -7.25 16.29 -8.05
CA VAL A 35 -8.34 16.95 -8.77
C VAL A 35 -8.65 18.32 -8.16
N GLN A 36 -8.65 18.45 -6.83
CA GLN A 36 -8.85 19.73 -6.16
C GLN A 36 -7.71 20.73 -6.47
N ALA A 37 -6.47 20.24 -6.53
CA ALA A 37 -5.27 21.04 -6.77
C ALA A 37 -5.31 21.76 -8.12
N LEU A 38 -5.96 21.20 -9.15
CA LEU A 38 -6.16 21.82 -10.48
C LEU A 38 -6.69 23.26 -10.41
N THR A 39 -7.37 23.65 -9.34
CA THR A 39 -7.96 25.00 -9.20
C THR A 39 -7.54 25.73 -7.94
N ALA A 40 -6.74 25.08 -7.07
CA ALA A 40 -6.46 25.56 -5.72
C ALA A 40 -5.60 26.83 -5.71
N GLU A 41 -4.64 26.91 -6.62
CA GLU A 41 -3.65 28.00 -6.71
C GLU A 41 -3.88 28.93 -7.91
N LEU A 42 -4.96 28.72 -8.68
CA LEU A 42 -5.28 29.54 -9.85
C LEU A 42 -5.98 30.85 -9.47
N GLU A 43 -5.34 31.96 -9.85
CA GLU A 43 -5.86 33.33 -9.71
C GLU A 43 -6.61 33.81 -10.97
N ASP A 44 -6.18 33.37 -12.15
CA ASP A 44 -6.83 33.75 -13.40
C ASP A 44 -8.23 33.12 -13.52
N ALA A 45 -9.22 33.95 -13.86
CA ALA A 45 -10.62 33.54 -13.84
C ALA A 45 -10.99 32.64 -15.02
N ASP A 46 -10.36 32.82 -16.18
CA ASP A 46 -10.64 32.04 -17.37
C ASP A 46 -9.96 30.68 -17.28
N GLU A 47 -8.71 30.64 -16.80
CA GLU A 47 -7.98 29.40 -16.49
C GLU A 47 -8.70 28.58 -15.41
N LYS A 48 -9.12 29.22 -14.31
CA LYS A 48 -9.90 28.54 -13.27
C LYS A 48 -11.19 27.94 -13.80
N LYS A 49 -11.86 28.61 -14.73
CA LYS A 49 -13.09 28.11 -15.35
C LYS A 49 -12.83 26.90 -16.24
N LEU A 50 -11.72 26.89 -16.99
CA LEU A 50 -11.27 25.73 -17.76
C LEU A 50 -11.09 24.51 -16.85
N TYR A 51 -10.29 24.64 -15.79
CA TYR A 51 -9.99 23.53 -14.88
C TYR A 51 -11.22 23.09 -14.06
N GLN A 52 -12.15 23.98 -13.71
CA GLN A 52 -13.45 23.58 -13.15
C GLN A 52 -14.28 22.73 -14.13
N GLY A 53 -14.18 23.04 -15.43
CA GLY A 53 -14.72 22.21 -16.50
C GLY A 53 -14.09 20.82 -16.51
N LEU A 54 -12.75 20.74 -16.45
CA LEU A 54 -12.02 19.47 -16.40
C LEU A 54 -12.36 18.66 -15.14
N GLN A 55 -12.43 19.28 -13.95
CA GLN A 55 -12.88 18.62 -12.72
C GLN A 55 -14.28 17.98 -12.89
N SER A 56 -15.20 18.68 -13.55
CA SER A 56 -16.55 18.18 -13.80
C SER A 56 -16.55 17.01 -14.80
N GLN A 57 -15.69 17.06 -15.81
CA GLN A 57 -15.50 15.98 -16.77
C GLN A 57 -14.87 14.73 -16.12
N ILE A 58 -13.84 14.90 -15.27
CA ILE A 58 -13.26 13.82 -14.47
C ILE A 58 -14.35 13.15 -13.62
N ALA A 59 -15.19 13.93 -12.93
CA ALA A 59 -16.30 13.37 -12.15
C ALA A 59 -17.29 12.57 -13.01
N SER A 60 -17.56 13.04 -14.24
CA SER A 60 -18.41 12.32 -15.20
C SER A 60 -17.78 11.01 -15.67
N LEU A 61 -16.48 11.01 -15.99
CA LEU A 61 -15.72 9.81 -16.38
C LEU A 61 -15.70 8.79 -15.24
N LEU A 62 -15.37 9.21 -14.02
CA LEU A 62 -15.39 8.33 -12.84
C LEU A 62 -16.78 7.74 -12.60
N SER A 63 -17.84 8.54 -12.75
CA SER A 63 -19.21 8.03 -12.64
C SER A 63 -19.57 7.03 -13.75
N LYS A 64 -19.02 7.19 -14.96
CA LYS A 64 -19.23 6.27 -16.09
C LYS A 64 -18.55 4.93 -15.85
N TYR A 65 -17.25 4.94 -15.57
CA TYR A 65 -16.41 3.75 -15.48
C TYR A 65 -16.49 3.05 -14.12
N VAL A 66 -16.66 3.79 -13.03
CA VAL A 66 -16.57 3.25 -11.67
C VAL A 66 -17.88 3.36 -10.89
N GLY A 67 -18.77 4.26 -11.28
CA GLY A 67 -20.08 4.42 -10.63
C GLY A 67 -20.03 5.18 -9.30
N SER A 68 -20.88 4.77 -8.36
CA SER A 68 -21.12 5.44 -7.07
C SER A 68 -20.80 4.51 -5.89
N PRO A 69 -20.61 5.00 -4.65
CA PRO A 69 -20.18 4.14 -3.54
C PRO A 69 -21.03 2.88 -3.33
N ASP A 70 -22.37 2.97 -3.41
CA ASP A 70 -23.28 1.83 -3.24
C ASP A 70 -23.49 0.96 -4.50
N LYS A 71 -22.96 1.42 -5.64
CA LYS A 71 -23.03 0.76 -6.95
C LYS A 71 -21.69 0.92 -7.67
N ILE A 72 -20.63 0.57 -6.95
CA ILE A 72 -19.27 0.68 -7.48
C ILE A 72 -19.07 -0.45 -8.49
N LYS A 73 -18.27 -0.20 -9.52
CA LYS A 73 -17.86 -1.19 -10.51
C LYS A 73 -16.37 -1.45 -10.38
N MET A 74 -15.95 -2.69 -10.61
CA MET A 74 -14.53 -2.98 -10.82
C MET A 74 -14.07 -2.36 -12.13
N LEU A 75 -12.92 -1.68 -12.07
CA LEU A 75 -12.33 -1.04 -13.24
C LEU A 75 -11.83 -2.09 -14.25
N GLY A 76 -12.10 -1.89 -15.54
CA GLY A 76 -11.68 -2.80 -16.61
C GLY A 76 -12.60 -4.00 -16.86
N GLU A 77 -13.70 -4.13 -16.10
CA GLU A 77 -14.73 -5.13 -16.37
C GLU A 77 -15.82 -4.56 -17.28
N THR A 78 -16.14 -5.29 -18.35
CA THR A 78 -17.01 -4.82 -19.44
C THR A 78 -18.50 -5.07 -19.19
N GLU A 79 -18.85 -5.93 -18.23
CA GLU A 79 -20.23 -6.21 -17.85
C GLU A 79 -20.67 -5.30 -16.70
N GLU A 80 -21.98 -5.10 -16.55
CA GLU A 80 -22.53 -4.50 -15.32
C GLU A 80 -22.23 -5.46 -14.15
N ASP A 81 -21.06 -5.30 -13.54
CA ASP A 81 -20.65 -6.02 -12.33
C ASP A 81 -21.43 -5.47 -11.13
N ASP A 82 -22.74 -5.69 -11.16
CA ASP A 82 -23.63 -5.57 -10.03
C ASP A 82 -23.56 -6.85 -9.18
N SER A 83 -22.36 -7.47 -9.11
CA SER A 83 -22.14 -8.72 -8.39
C SER A 83 -22.63 -8.57 -6.96
N SER A 84 -23.22 -9.65 -6.46
CA SER A 84 -23.57 -9.79 -5.06
C SER A 84 -22.40 -9.43 -4.13
N ASP A 85 -21.18 -9.60 -4.63
CA ASP A 85 -19.94 -9.52 -3.88
C ASP A 85 -19.52 -8.07 -3.65
N LEU A 86 -19.55 -7.19 -4.65
CA LEU A 86 -19.30 -5.76 -4.43
C LEU A 86 -20.36 -5.10 -3.55
N LYS A 87 -21.63 -5.51 -3.67
CA LYS A 87 -22.70 -5.07 -2.76
C LYS A 87 -22.44 -5.50 -1.32
N LEU A 88 -22.05 -6.76 -1.12
CA LEU A 88 -21.67 -7.26 0.20
C LEU A 88 -20.44 -6.51 0.73
N GLY A 89 -19.44 -6.30 -0.12
CA GLY A 89 -18.23 -5.55 0.17
C GLY A 89 -18.53 -4.13 0.62
N TYR A 90 -19.40 -3.41 -0.09
CA TYR A 90 -19.89 -2.10 0.28
C TYR A 90 -20.55 -2.09 1.67
N GLN A 91 -21.43 -3.06 1.96
CA GLN A 91 -22.11 -3.16 3.25
C GLN A 91 -21.12 -3.39 4.40
N LEU A 92 -20.14 -4.28 4.20
CA LEU A 92 -19.09 -4.56 5.18
C LEU A 92 -18.18 -3.34 5.37
N TYR A 93 -17.72 -2.74 4.28
CA TYR A 93 -16.85 -1.56 4.31
C TYR A 93 -17.53 -0.38 5.00
N SER A 94 -18.78 -0.09 4.64
CA SER A 94 -19.58 0.98 5.26
C SER A 94 -19.79 0.77 6.75
N ARG A 95 -19.89 -0.50 7.18
CA ARG A 95 -20.11 -0.82 8.58
C ARG A 95 -18.84 -0.80 9.42
N TYR A 96 -17.69 -1.16 8.85
CA TYR A 96 -16.49 -1.46 9.65
C TYR A 96 -15.22 -0.69 9.25
N CYS A 97 -15.17 -0.12 8.04
CA CYS A 97 -13.94 0.44 7.47
C CYS A 97 -14.03 1.95 7.24
N VAL A 98 -15.19 2.44 6.78
CA VAL A 98 -15.40 3.84 6.33
C VAL A 98 -15.08 4.87 7.41
N GLN A 99 -15.26 4.54 8.70
CA GLN A 99 -15.00 5.48 9.80
C GLN A 99 -13.52 5.88 9.86
N CYS A 100 -12.63 4.97 9.48
CA CYS A 100 -11.19 5.19 9.42
C CYS A 100 -10.72 5.52 8.01
N HIS A 101 -11.16 4.76 7.00
CA HIS A 101 -10.60 4.83 5.64
C HIS A 101 -11.33 5.81 4.71
N GLY A 102 -12.45 6.39 5.13
CA GLY A 102 -13.20 7.38 4.34
C GLY A 102 -14.09 6.74 3.26
N VAL A 103 -15.02 7.51 2.70
CA VAL A 103 -15.91 7.03 1.61
C VAL A 103 -15.11 6.80 0.33
N ASN A 104 -14.13 7.66 0.08
CA ASN A 104 -13.23 7.56 -1.08
C ASN A 104 -12.15 6.47 -0.93
N GLY A 105 -11.96 5.91 0.28
CA GLY A 105 -10.79 5.07 0.56
C GLY A 105 -9.48 5.86 0.69
N ASP A 106 -9.55 7.17 0.88
CA ASP A 106 -8.42 8.10 0.95
C ASP A 106 -7.74 8.14 2.33
N GLY A 107 -8.19 7.32 3.28
CA GLY A 107 -7.66 7.31 4.64
C GLY A 107 -8.13 8.50 5.48
N MET A 108 -9.14 9.25 5.03
CA MET A 108 -9.65 10.47 5.67
C MET A 108 -11.05 10.24 6.27
N GLY A 109 -11.26 9.08 6.89
CA GLY A 109 -12.49 8.81 7.64
C GLY A 109 -12.64 9.74 8.85
N ALA A 110 -13.88 9.84 9.38
CA ALA A 110 -14.22 10.74 10.47
C ALA A 110 -13.33 10.64 11.72
N VAL A 111 -12.70 9.47 11.98
CA VAL A 111 -11.78 9.31 13.11
C VAL A 111 -10.29 9.40 12.71
N ALA A 112 -9.97 9.44 11.42
CA ALA A 112 -8.61 9.31 10.90
C ALA A 112 -7.64 10.41 11.41
N GLU A 113 -8.16 11.61 11.66
CA GLU A 113 -7.36 12.71 12.22
C GLU A 113 -6.68 12.32 13.54
N HIS A 114 -7.35 11.50 14.35
CA HIS A 114 -6.94 11.13 15.71
C HIS A 114 -6.15 9.80 15.76
N LEU A 115 -5.85 9.19 14.62
CA LEU A 115 -5.16 7.91 14.53
C LEU A 115 -3.70 8.09 14.15
N ASN A 116 -2.81 7.41 14.89
CA ASN A 116 -1.39 7.29 14.58
C ASN A 116 -0.96 5.81 14.76
N PRO A 117 -0.52 5.11 13.70
CA PRO A 117 -0.36 5.59 12.33
C PRO A 117 -1.70 5.92 11.65
N LYS A 118 -1.65 6.76 10.62
CA LYS A 118 -2.81 7.11 9.80
C LYS A 118 -3.38 5.86 9.09
N PRO A 119 -4.71 5.79 8.90
CA PRO A 119 -5.32 4.79 8.03
C PRO A 119 -4.68 4.82 6.64
N ARG A 120 -4.60 3.66 5.99
CA ARG A 120 -4.06 3.56 4.63
C ARG A 120 -4.97 4.33 3.67
N ASN A 121 -4.40 5.27 2.93
CA ASN A 121 -4.98 5.80 1.72
C ASN A 121 -4.76 4.78 0.59
N TYR A 122 -5.86 4.24 0.08
CA TYR A 122 -5.92 3.25 -0.99
C TYR A 122 -5.81 3.85 -2.38
N THR A 123 -6.11 5.14 -2.55
CA THR A 123 -6.22 5.81 -3.86
C THR A 123 -4.88 5.94 -4.59
N HIS A 124 -3.77 5.74 -3.88
CA HIS A 124 -2.43 5.73 -4.48
C HIS A 124 -2.05 4.36 -5.07
N GLY A 125 -2.81 3.29 -4.80
CA GLY A 125 -2.45 1.94 -5.24
C GLY A 125 -1.19 1.36 -4.57
N ILE A 126 -0.74 1.94 -3.45
CA ILE A 126 0.47 1.52 -2.72
C ILE A 126 0.08 0.80 -1.43
N PHE A 127 0.53 -0.45 -1.26
CA PHE A 127 0.28 -1.26 -0.06
C PHE A 127 1.57 -1.71 0.60
N LYS A 128 1.66 -1.57 1.93
CA LYS A 128 2.91 -1.79 2.71
C LYS A 128 3.29 -3.27 2.89
N PHE A 129 2.32 -4.17 2.97
CA PHE A 129 2.53 -5.57 3.34
C PHE A 129 2.13 -6.46 2.17
N THR A 130 3.12 -6.84 1.37
CA THR A 130 2.96 -7.53 0.09
C THR A 130 3.77 -8.82 0.07
N SER A 131 3.42 -9.72 -0.82
CA SER A 131 4.24 -10.88 -1.16
C SER A 131 4.93 -10.76 -2.52
N THR A 132 4.83 -9.60 -3.15
CA THR A 132 5.38 -9.24 -4.46
C THR A 132 6.69 -8.44 -4.35
N PRO A 133 7.44 -8.26 -5.46
CA PRO A 133 8.65 -7.44 -5.49
C PRO A 133 8.42 -6.01 -4.97
N TYR A 134 9.52 -5.34 -4.61
CA TYR A 134 9.42 -3.96 -4.15
C TYR A 134 8.88 -3.06 -5.27
N GLY A 135 7.93 -2.20 -4.93
CA GLY A 135 7.25 -1.34 -5.90
C GLY A 135 6.07 -2.00 -6.65
N SER A 136 6.00 -3.34 -6.71
CA SER A 136 4.87 -4.04 -7.34
C SER A 136 3.56 -3.90 -6.56
N LYS A 137 2.43 -4.09 -7.26
CA LYS A 137 1.09 -4.16 -6.65
C LYS A 137 0.98 -5.37 -5.70
N PRO A 138 0.14 -5.31 -4.66
CA PRO A 138 -0.10 -6.47 -3.80
C PRO A 138 -0.91 -7.55 -4.53
N ARG A 139 -0.76 -8.80 -4.10
CA ARG A 139 -1.71 -9.85 -4.48
C ARG A 139 -3.02 -9.66 -3.72
N ARG A 140 -4.15 -10.04 -4.30
CA ARG A 140 -5.45 -10.08 -3.59
C ARG A 140 -5.36 -10.84 -2.26
N SER A 141 -4.61 -11.95 -2.23
CA SER A 141 -4.36 -12.73 -1.01
C SER A 141 -3.61 -11.96 0.09
N ASP A 142 -2.74 -11.01 -0.28
CA ASP A 142 -2.01 -10.18 0.70
C ASP A 142 -2.98 -9.23 1.42
N LEU A 143 -3.92 -8.66 0.67
CA LEU A 143 -4.97 -7.81 1.20
C LEU A 143 -5.92 -8.60 2.10
N MET A 144 -6.37 -9.78 1.65
CA MET A 144 -7.19 -10.68 2.49
C MET A 144 -6.48 -11.04 3.79
N GLN A 145 -5.19 -11.37 3.74
CA GLN A 145 -4.41 -11.71 4.93
C GLN A 145 -4.24 -10.51 5.86
N THR A 146 -4.08 -9.31 5.31
CA THR A 146 -4.01 -8.06 6.07
C THR A 146 -5.32 -7.74 6.77
N VAL A 147 -6.46 -7.83 6.08
CA VAL A 147 -7.78 -7.59 6.67
C VAL A 147 -8.10 -8.64 7.74
N ARG A 148 -7.89 -9.92 7.44
CA ARG A 148 -8.13 -11.03 8.37
C ARG A 148 -7.35 -10.85 9.68
N ARG A 149 -6.04 -10.61 9.60
CA ARG A 149 -5.18 -10.47 10.79
C ARG A 149 -5.29 -9.10 11.46
N GLY A 150 -5.69 -8.07 10.71
CA GLY A 150 -5.50 -6.68 11.12
C GLY A 150 -4.02 -6.28 11.10
N VAL A 151 -3.75 -5.06 11.57
CA VAL A 151 -2.37 -4.53 11.65
C VAL A 151 -2.02 -4.31 13.12
N THR A 152 -1.27 -5.26 13.69
CA THR A 152 -0.89 -5.28 15.11
C THR A 152 -0.20 -3.99 15.54
N GLY A 153 -0.55 -3.46 16.71
CA GLY A 153 0.01 -2.21 17.23
C GLY A 153 -0.51 -0.96 16.51
N THR A 154 -1.67 -1.05 15.87
CA THR A 154 -2.40 0.07 15.25
C THR A 154 -3.89 -0.06 15.55
N SER A 155 -4.69 0.93 15.14
CA SER A 155 -6.15 0.89 15.28
C SER A 155 -6.86 0.01 14.26
N MET A 156 -6.16 -0.66 13.33
CA MET A 156 -6.78 -1.59 12.37
C MET A 156 -6.97 -2.97 13.03
N PRO A 157 -8.20 -3.33 13.44
CA PRO A 157 -8.44 -4.57 14.18
C PRO A 157 -8.36 -5.79 13.27
N SER A 158 -8.36 -6.98 13.89
CA SER A 158 -8.53 -8.24 13.16
C SER A 158 -9.99 -8.45 12.75
N PHE A 159 -10.18 -8.97 11.55
CA PHE A 159 -11.46 -9.40 11.01
C PHE A 159 -11.52 -10.92 10.78
N ASP A 160 -10.80 -11.71 11.58
CA ASP A 160 -10.79 -13.18 11.51
C ASP A 160 -12.18 -13.83 11.72
N ARG A 161 -13.13 -13.03 12.21
CA ARG A 161 -14.55 -13.41 12.34
C ARG A 161 -15.33 -13.43 11.02
N PHE A 162 -14.79 -12.83 9.95
CA PHE A 162 -15.41 -12.86 8.63
C PHE A 162 -15.15 -14.21 7.96
N SER A 163 -16.15 -14.69 7.23
CA SER A 163 -16.02 -15.80 6.29
C SER A 163 -15.04 -15.47 5.16
N VAL A 164 -14.64 -16.47 4.38
CA VAL A 164 -13.71 -16.27 3.26
C VAL A 164 -14.37 -15.39 2.19
N GLU A 165 -15.67 -15.57 1.99
CA GLU A 165 -16.53 -14.81 1.08
C GLU A 165 -16.65 -13.35 1.53
N GLU A 166 -16.94 -13.10 2.82
CA GLU A 166 -16.98 -11.74 3.37
C GLU A 166 -15.63 -11.02 3.30
N LEU A 167 -14.53 -11.75 3.58
CA LEU A 167 -13.17 -11.21 3.42
C LEU A 167 -12.85 -10.89 1.96
N GLY A 168 -13.28 -11.74 1.03
CA GLY A 168 -13.14 -11.51 -0.40
C GLY A 168 -13.90 -10.26 -0.83
N ALA A 169 -15.19 -10.21 -0.54
CA ALA A 169 -16.08 -9.10 -0.89
C ALA A 169 -15.58 -7.74 -0.38
N VAL A 170 -15.13 -7.64 0.89
CA VAL A 170 -14.60 -6.38 1.41
C VAL A 170 -13.27 -6.00 0.77
N VAL A 171 -12.43 -6.98 0.39
CA VAL A 171 -11.17 -6.72 -0.32
C VAL A 171 -11.44 -6.26 -1.75
N ASP A 172 -12.42 -6.84 -2.44
CA ASP A 172 -12.79 -6.42 -3.80
C ASP A 172 -13.34 -4.99 -3.79
N TYR A 173 -14.15 -4.63 -2.79
CA TYR A 173 -14.56 -3.25 -2.61
C TYR A 173 -13.38 -2.30 -2.33
N VAL A 174 -12.38 -2.72 -1.55
CA VAL A 174 -11.14 -1.94 -1.36
C VAL A 174 -10.37 -1.79 -2.67
N LEU A 175 -10.27 -2.85 -3.48
CA LEU A 175 -9.62 -2.80 -4.80
C LEU A 175 -10.37 -1.87 -5.76
N ALA A 176 -11.70 -1.91 -5.78
CA ALA A 176 -12.52 -0.99 -6.55
C ALA A 176 -12.25 0.48 -6.17
N LEU A 177 -12.17 0.79 -4.88
CA LEU A 177 -11.77 2.14 -4.40
C LEU A 177 -10.33 2.50 -4.79
N THR A 178 -9.41 1.53 -4.76
CA THR A 178 -8.03 1.73 -5.20
C THR A 178 -7.98 2.07 -6.69
N HIS A 179 -8.57 1.26 -7.55
CA HIS A 179 -8.54 1.48 -9.00
C HIS A 179 -9.25 2.78 -9.38
N ARG A 180 -10.36 3.12 -8.70
CA ARG A 180 -11.00 4.44 -8.81
C ARG A 180 -10.01 5.57 -8.55
N GLY A 181 -9.28 5.46 -7.44
CA GLY A 181 -8.33 6.48 -7.01
C GLY A 181 -7.14 6.62 -7.94
N GLU A 182 -6.62 5.51 -8.48
CA GLU A 182 -5.56 5.55 -9.48
C GLU A 182 -6.06 6.23 -10.77
N LEU A 183 -7.25 5.87 -11.26
CA LEU A 183 -7.84 6.50 -12.43
C LEU A 183 -8.08 8.01 -12.20
N GLU A 184 -8.63 8.39 -11.05
CA GLU A 184 -8.85 9.80 -10.69
C GLU A 184 -7.54 10.60 -10.70
N ARG A 185 -6.46 10.03 -10.15
CA ARG A 185 -5.15 10.68 -10.11
C ARG A 185 -4.52 10.79 -11.49
N THR A 186 -4.59 9.73 -12.30
CA THR A 186 -4.07 9.75 -13.67
C THR A 186 -4.81 10.77 -14.53
N LEU A 187 -6.15 10.80 -14.48
CA LEU A 187 -6.94 11.81 -15.18
C LEU A 187 -6.63 13.25 -14.72
N ALA A 188 -6.39 13.45 -13.42
CA ALA A 188 -6.00 14.76 -12.89
C ALA A 188 -4.62 15.20 -13.40
N MET A 189 -3.66 14.27 -13.48
CA MET A 189 -2.34 14.54 -14.04
C MET A 189 -2.43 14.87 -15.54
N THR A 190 -3.14 14.06 -16.33
CA THR A 190 -3.37 14.33 -17.76
C THR A 190 -4.05 15.69 -17.98
N ALA A 191 -5.09 16.00 -17.19
CA ALA A 191 -5.76 17.29 -17.27
C ALA A 191 -4.85 18.49 -16.96
N TYR A 192 -3.85 18.30 -16.08
CA TYR A 192 -2.88 19.34 -15.74
C TYR A 192 -1.81 19.50 -16.83
N ASP A 193 -1.29 18.39 -17.35
CA ASP A 193 -0.19 18.39 -18.32
C ASP A 193 -0.66 18.81 -19.72
N ASP A 194 -1.85 18.35 -20.14
CA ASP A 194 -2.36 18.54 -21.50
C ASP A 194 -3.45 19.62 -21.61
N GLU A 195 -3.88 20.20 -20.48
CA GLU A 195 -5.02 21.14 -20.38
C GLU A 195 -6.34 20.59 -20.97
N GLU A 196 -6.41 19.30 -21.23
CA GLU A 196 -7.53 18.57 -21.80
C GLU A 196 -7.57 17.14 -21.22
N LEU A 197 -8.71 16.45 -21.37
CA LEU A 197 -8.82 15.04 -21.03
C LEU A 197 -8.80 14.19 -22.30
N PRO A 198 -8.29 12.96 -22.22
CA PRO A 198 -8.31 12.05 -23.35
C PRO A 198 -9.76 11.74 -23.75
N ASP A 199 -9.93 11.37 -25.01
CA ASP A 199 -11.18 10.83 -25.51
C ASP A 199 -11.46 9.43 -24.93
N GLU A 200 -12.53 8.79 -25.40
CA GLU A 200 -12.95 7.49 -24.87
C GLU A 200 -11.89 6.39 -25.04
N GLU A 201 -11.19 6.38 -26.18
CA GLU A 201 -10.12 5.42 -26.47
C GLU A 201 -8.92 5.67 -25.56
N GLY A 202 -8.50 6.93 -25.39
CA GLY A 202 -7.42 7.28 -24.49
C GLY A 202 -7.74 6.95 -23.02
N VAL A 203 -8.98 7.10 -22.56
CA VAL A 203 -9.38 6.67 -21.20
C VAL A 203 -9.28 5.14 -21.05
N GLU A 204 -9.64 4.38 -22.08
CA GLU A 204 -9.50 2.91 -22.07
C GLU A 204 -8.03 2.47 -22.00
N GLU A 205 -7.13 3.17 -22.71
CA GLU A 205 -5.69 2.95 -22.61
C GLU A 205 -5.17 3.23 -21.19
N LEU A 206 -5.59 4.33 -20.56
CA LEU A 206 -5.24 4.65 -19.17
C LEU A 206 -5.73 3.56 -18.21
N ILE A 207 -6.95 3.05 -18.41
CA ILE A 207 -7.50 1.95 -17.61
C ILE A 207 -6.65 0.70 -17.75
N GLU A 208 -6.28 0.34 -18.96
CA GLU A 208 -5.46 -0.85 -19.21
C GLU A 208 -4.07 -0.72 -18.57
N GLY A 209 -3.43 0.45 -18.68
CA GLY A 209 -2.15 0.73 -18.02
C GLY A 209 -2.22 0.69 -16.48
N ILE A 210 -3.37 1.06 -15.90
CA ILE A 210 -3.61 0.89 -14.45
C ILE A 210 -3.76 -0.59 -14.10
N MET A 211 -4.56 -1.33 -14.87
CA MET A 211 -4.97 -2.70 -14.54
C MET A 211 -3.91 -3.76 -14.83
N GLU A 212 -3.02 -3.55 -15.81
CA GLU A 212 -1.96 -4.49 -16.14
C GLU A 212 -1.05 -4.83 -14.95
N PRO A 213 -0.47 -3.86 -14.20
CA PRO A 213 0.30 -4.16 -12.99
C PRO A 213 -0.48 -4.97 -11.93
N TRP A 214 -1.79 -4.74 -11.80
CA TRP A 214 -2.64 -5.48 -10.87
C TRP A 214 -2.83 -6.93 -11.28
N ARG A 215 -2.98 -7.21 -12.58
CA ARG A 215 -3.04 -8.58 -13.11
C ARG A 215 -1.71 -9.30 -12.96
N ASN A 216 -0.61 -8.64 -13.30
CA ASN A 216 0.74 -9.21 -13.25
C ASN A 216 1.14 -9.61 -11.82
N ALA A 217 0.82 -8.77 -10.83
CA ALA A 217 1.12 -9.03 -9.42
C ALA A 217 0.63 -10.39 -8.90
N SER A 218 -0.45 -10.95 -9.47
CA SER A 218 -0.97 -12.28 -9.09
C SER A 218 0.07 -13.41 -9.26
N THR A 219 1.01 -13.24 -10.20
CA THR A 219 2.05 -14.21 -10.56
C THR A 219 3.43 -13.89 -9.96
N GLU A 220 3.65 -12.66 -9.51
CA GLU A 220 4.95 -12.18 -8.98
C GLU A 220 5.17 -12.58 -7.50
N LEU A 221 5.00 -13.85 -7.15
CA LEU A 221 5.20 -14.29 -5.77
C LEU A 221 6.68 -14.36 -5.40
N VAL A 222 7.12 -13.53 -4.45
CA VAL A 222 8.48 -13.59 -3.91
C VAL A 222 8.58 -14.70 -2.87
N MET A 223 9.50 -15.63 -3.15
CA MET A 223 9.86 -16.75 -2.28
C MET A 223 11.37 -16.74 -2.00
N PRO A 224 11.79 -17.22 -0.81
CA PRO A 224 13.20 -17.41 -0.50
C PRO A 224 13.84 -18.42 -1.46
N SER A 225 15.03 -18.10 -1.96
CA SER A 225 15.83 -19.02 -2.78
C SER A 225 16.39 -20.19 -1.97
N THR A 226 16.46 -20.05 -0.64
CA THR A 226 17.01 -21.06 0.27
C THR A 226 16.00 -21.41 1.36
N VAL A 227 16.04 -22.67 1.81
CA VAL A 227 15.24 -23.11 2.95
C VAL A 227 15.70 -22.42 4.23
N MET A 228 14.77 -22.12 5.13
CA MET A 228 15.11 -21.53 6.41
C MET A 228 15.95 -22.53 7.24
N PRO A 229 17.21 -22.19 7.59
CA PRO A 229 18.00 -23.04 8.47
C PRO A 229 17.41 -23.08 9.88
N PRO A 230 17.78 -24.07 10.72
CA PRO A 230 17.37 -24.08 12.12
C PRO A 230 17.83 -22.82 12.85
N MET A 231 16.96 -22.28 13.70
CA MET A 231 17.30 -21.15 14.56
C MET A 231 18.19 -21.62 15.71
N THR A 232 19.48 -21.27 15.65
CA THR A 232 20.49 -21.55 16.68
C THR A 232 21.04 -20.25 17.27
N GLU A 233 21.70 -20.32 18.43
CA GLU A 233 22.40 -19.16 19.01
C GLU A 233 23.45 -18.57 18.07
N GLU A 234 24.16 -19.43 17.34
CA GLU A 234 25.13 -19.02 16.33
C GLU A 234 24.47 -18.24 15.19
N SER A 235 23.34 -18.75 14.67
CA SER A 235 22.60 -18.07 13.60
C SER A 235 22.02 -16.73 14.05
N VAL A 236 21.53 -16.64 15.30
CA VAL A 236 21.10 -15.37 15.91
C VAL A 236 22.26 -14.38 16.02
N ARG A 237 23.43 -14.84 16.46
CA ARG A 237 24.64 -14.00 16.57
C ARG A 237 25.10 -13.51 15.19
N ALA A 238 25.12 -14.38 14.18
CA ALA A 238 25.44 -14.00 12.81
C ALA A 238 24.45 -12.95 12.28
N GLY A 239 23.15 -13.14 12.53
CA GLY A 239 22.11 -12.18 12.18
C GLY A 239 22.30 -10.81 12.83
N HIS A 240 22.67 -10.78 14.11
CA HIS A 240 22.97 -9.52 14.82
C HIS A 240 24.16 -8.79 14.20
N LYS A 241 25.23 -9.51 13.84
CA LYS A 241 26.39 -8.92 13.15
C LYS A 241 25.99 -8.31 11.82
N ILE A 242 25.19 -9.00 11.01
CA ILE A 242 24.66 -8.47 9.74
C ILE A 242 23.82 -7.22 10.00
N PHE A 243 22.96 -7.25 11.03
CA PHE A 243 22.08 -6.14 11.38
C PHE A 243 22.84 -4.86 11.74
N LEU A 244 24.01 -4.99 12.38
CA LEU A 244 24.91 -3.86 12.66
C LEU A 244 25.66 -3.42 11.40
N LYS A 245 26.26 -4.37 10.67
CA LYS A 245 27.08 -4.12 9.48
C LYS A 245 26.30 -3.46 8.34
N GLN A 246 25.05 -3.88 8.13
CA GLN A 246 24.17 -3.37 7.08
C GLN A 246 23.34 -2.16 7.52
N ALA A 247 23.79 -1.47 8.57
CA ALA A 247 23.22 -0.22 9.07
C ALA A 247 21.73 -0.28 9.47
N CYS A 248 21.16 -1.47 9.71
CA CYS A 248 19.78 -1.61 10.18
C CYS A 248 19.59 -0.94 11.55
N ASN A 249 20.63 -0.96 12.37
CA ASN A 249 20.72 -0.30 13.66
C ASN A 249 20.56 1.22 13.61
N LYS A 250 20.86 1.88 12.48
CA LYS A 250 20.68 3.34 12.35
C LYS A 250 19.22 3.74 12.59
N CYS A 251 18.27 2.92 12.13
CA CYS A 251 16.83 3.17 12.29
C CYS A 251 16.22 2.33 13.43
N HIS A 252 16.58 1.06 13.52
CA HIS A 252 15.98 0.11 14.46
C HIS A 252 16.72 0.01 15.79
N GLY A 253 17.79 0.78 16.02
CA GLY A 253 18.64 0.71 17.21
C GLY A 253 19.43 -0.59 17.29
N THR A 254 20.52 -0.61 18.07
CA THR A 254 21.51 -1.70 18.11
C THR A 254 20.95 -3.11 18.35
N PHE A 255 19.84 -3.21 19.10
CA PHE A 255 19.19 -4.48 19.42
C PHE A 255 17.72 -4.57 18.95
N GLY A 256 17.32 -3.71 18.02
CA GLY A 256 15.95 -3.69 17.50
C GLY A 256 14.93 -2.95 18.40
N ARG A 257 15.39 -2.14 19.37
CA ARG A 257 14.51 -1.30 20.23
C ARG A 257 14.09 0.04 19.60
N GLY A 258 14.57 0.34 18.40
CA GLY A 258 14.33 1.61 17.71
C GLY A 258 12.85 1.86 17.41
N GLY A 259 12.57 2.98 16.77
CA GLY A 259 11.21 3.45 16.49
C GLY A 259 10.87 4.77 17.18
N SER A 260 9.58 5.06 17.40
CA SER A 260 9.14 6.36 17.93
C SER A 260 9.74 6.72 19.29
N MET A 261 10.15 5.72 20.08
CA MET A 261 10.84 5.93 21.37
C MET A 261 12.36 6.06 21.23
N GLY A 262 12.93 5.69 20.09
CA GLY A 262 14.37 5.79 19.82
C GLY A 262 14.82 7.17 19.34
N ASN A 263 13.89 8.11 19.13
CA ASN A 263 14.14 9.46 18.58
C ASN A 263 14.93 9.45 17.26
N VAL A 264 14.81 8.39 16.46
CA VAL A 264 15.42 8.34 15.14
C VAL A 264 14.43 8.84 14.11
N GLU A 265 14.76 9.95 13.45
CA GLU A 265 14.02 10.42 12.29
C GLU A 265 14.39 9.55 11.08
N VAL A 266 13.39 8.86 10.52
CA VAL A 266 13.57 7.96 9.37
C VAL A 266 12.97 8.51 8.07
N GLY A 267 12.35 9.69 8.14
CA GLY A 267 11.67 10.33 7.01
C GLY A 267 10.16 10.11 6.97
N ALA A 268 9.54 10.57 5.87
CA ALA A 268 8.11 10.45 5.62
C ALA A 268 7.79 9.21 4.76
N ASP A 269 6.55 8.73 4.85
CA ASP A 269 6.03 7.77 3.88
C ASP A 269 5.54 8.45 2.60
N ALA A 270 5.15 7.65 1.61
CA ALA A 270 4.66 8.13 0.31
C ALA A 270 3.37 8.99 0.39
N TRP A 271 2.79 9.14 1.59
CA TRP A 271 1.63 9.99 1.86
C TRP A 271 2.00 11.24 2.67
N GLY A 272 3.30 11.52 2.85
CA GLY A 272 3.82 12.68 3.55
C GLY A 272 3.76 12.57 5.08
N TYR A 273 3.35 11.43 5.65
CA TYR A 273 3.30 11.28 7.09
C TYR A 273 4.67 10.87 7.64
N LYS A 274 5.13 11.56 8.69
CA LYS A 274 6.33 11.16 9.43
C LYS A 274 6.20 9.72 9.90
N THR A 275 7.20 8.90 9.58
CA THR A 275 7.24 7.50 10.00
C THR A 275 8.25 7.27 11.10
N ALA A 276 8.13 6.12 11.74
CA ALA A 276 9.12 5.63 12.68
C ALA A 276 9.44 4.18 12.33
N ALA A 277 10.70 3.79 12.55
CA ALA A 277 11.09 2.40 12.50
C ALA A 277 10.24 1.55 13.47
N ALA A 278 10.08 0.27 13.18
CA ALA A 278 9.42 -0.62 14.12
C ALA A 278 10.32 -0.91 15.33
N ASP A 279 9.74 -0.90 16.54
CA ASP A 279 10.33 -1.54 17.71
C ASP A 279 10.22 -3.06 17.53
N LEU A 280 11.29 -3.66 17.00
CA LEU A 280 11.38 -5.10 16.73
C LEU A 280 11.36 -5.90 18.04
N SER A 281 11.79 -5.31 19.16
CA SER A 281 11.75 -5.94 20.48
C SER A 281 10.35 -6.07 21.08
N SER A 282 9.38 -5.33 20.53
CA SER A 282 7.97 -5.44 20.93
C SER A 282 7.33 -6.77 20.51
N GLY A 283 7.87 -7.41 19.47
CA GLY A 283 7.27 -8.58 18.82
C GLY A 283 6.00 -8.27 18.02
N MET A 284 5.58 -7.00 17.94
CA MET A 284 4.41 -6.56 17.19
C MET A 284 4.78 -6.24 15.74
N PHE A 285 4.92 -7.29 14.92
CA PHE A 285 5.26 -7.14 13.51
C PHE A 285 4.01 -6.81 12.67
N ARG A 286 3.91 -5.54 12.24
CA ARG A 286 2.77 -5.03 11.46
C ARG A 286 2.51 -5.84 10.19
N GLY A 287 3.55 -6.26 9.47
CA GLY A 287 3.45 -7.04 8.23
C GLY A 287 3.26 -8.55 8.39
N GLY A 288 3.31 -9.07 9.62
CA GLY A 288 3.22 -10.51 9.86
C GLY A 288 4.38 -10.99 10.72
N GLY A 289 4.09 -11.97 11.57
CA GLY A 289 5.07 -12.50 12.52
C GLY A 289 5.69 -13.82 12.08
N ARG A 290 5.32 -14.40 10.94
CA ARG A 290 5.93 -15.67 10.47
C ARG A 290 7.34 -15.38 9.91
N PRO A 291 8.26 -16.36 9.93
CA PRO A 291 9.59 -16.15 9.36
C PRO A 291 9.56 -15.65 7.92
N ILE A 292 8.67 -16.19 7.07
CA ILE A 292 8.49 -15.73 5.69
C ILE A 292 8.00 -14.28 5.58
N ASP A 293 7.16 -13.82 6.51
CA ASP A 293 6.67 -12.44 6.50
C ASP A 293 7.83 -11.48 6.77
N LEU A 294 8.66 -11.79 7.76
CA LEU A 294 9.85 -11.01 8.10
C LEU A 294 10.87 -11.05 6.97
N TRP A 295 11.12 -12.23 6.40
CA TRP A 295 12.01 -12.40 5.26
C TRP A 295 11.60 -11.50 4.10
N ARG A 296 10.31 -11.46 3.74
CA ARG A 296 9.79 -10.61 2.65
C ARG A 296 9.92 -9.12 2.92
N ARG A 297 9.88 -8.67 4.18
CA ARG A 297 10.06 -7.24 4.51
C ARG A 297 11.52 -6.82 4.46
N ILE A 298 12.45 -7.74 4.67
CA ILE A 298 13.89 -7.49 4.52
C ILE A 298 14.25 -7.59 3.04
N ASN A 299 13.86 -8.67 2.36
CA ASN A 299 14.16 -8.90 0.96
C ASN A 299 13.55 -7.83 0.06
N SER A 300 12.22 -7.67 0.13
CA SER A 300 11.46 -6.84 -0.79
C SER A 300 11.06 -5.48 -0.20
N GLY A 301 11.59 -5.09 0.96
CA GLY A 301 11.28 -3.80 1.58
C GLY A 301 9.81 -3.62 2.00
N ILE A 302 9.45 -2.36 2.29
CA ILE A 302 8.07 -1.96 2.63
C ILE A 302 7.67 -0.79 1.74
N ASN A 303 6.84 -1.08 0.73
CA ASN A 303 6.40 -0.09 -0.27
C ASN A 303 5.85 1.19 0.38
N GLY A 304 6.26 2.33 -0.18
CA GLY A 304 5.85 3.65 0.28
C GLY A 304 6.40 4.02 1.65
N THR A 305 7.45 3.36 2.16
CA THR A 305 8.14 3.79 3.38
C THR A 305 9.64 3.91 3.14
N PRO A 306 10.39 4.57 4.05
CA PRO A 306 11.85 4.62 3.98
C PRO A 306 12.58 3.27 4.18
N MET A 307 11.87 2.15 4.42
CA MET A 307 12.48 0.82 4.57
C MET A 307 12.70 0.17 3.18
N PRO A 308 13.95 0.12 2.68
CA PRO A 308 14.25 -0.32 1.32
C PRO A 308 14.24 -1.85 1.19
N ALA A 309 14.32 -2.32 -0.04
CA ALA A 309 14.57 -3.72 -0.37
C ALA A 309 16.06 -4.05 -0.28
N PHE A 310 16.40 -5.18 0.33
CA PHE A 310 17.77 -5.69 0.46
C PHE A 310 18.08 -6.90 -0.43
N GLU A 311 17.16 -7.27 -1.33
CA GLU A 311 17.34 -8.38 -2.29
C GLU A 311 18.71 -8.31 -2.98
N LYS A 312 19.06 -7.16 -3.58
CA LYS A 312 20.34 -6.97 -4.28
C LYS A 312 21.54 -7.04 -3.32
N THR A 313 21.39 -6.52 -2.10
CA THR A 313 22.46 -6.53 -1.09
C THR A 313 22.84 -7.95 -0.64
N PHE A 314 21.89 -8.88 -0.67
CA PHE A 314 22.08 -10.26 -0.22
C PHE A 314 21.99 -11.29 -1.36
N ALA A 315 22.12 -10.86 -2.63
CA ALA A 315 22.02 -11.74 -3.78
C ALA A 315 23.04 -12.90 -3.74
N ASP A 316 24.28 -12.61 -3.33
CA ASP A 316 25.36 -13.60 -3.23
C ASP A 316 25.36 -14.40 -1.92
N ASN A 317 24.49 -14.04 -0.96
CA ASN A 317 24.39 -14.71 0.34
C ASN A 317 22.93 -14.67 0.85
N PRO A 318 22.01 -15.41 0.22
CA PRO A 318 20.59 -15.40 0.57
C PRO A 318 20.30 -15.91 2.00
N GLU A 319 21.17 -16.76 2.56
CA GLU A 319 21.09 -17.21 3.96
C GLU A 319 21.22 -16.07 4.97
N ALA A 320 21.88 -14.96 4.60
CA ALA A 320 22.03 -13.78 5.47
C ALA A 320 20.67 -13.21 5.91
N ILE A 321 19.66 -13.23 5.02
CA ILE A 321 18.32 -12.76 5.37
C ILE A 321 17.69 -13.68 6.42
N TRP A 322 17.88 -15.00 6.35
CA TRP A 322 17.39 -15.91 7.38
C TRP A 322 18.07 -15.69 8.73
N GLN A 323 19.37 -15.41 8.74
CA GLN A 323 20.10 -15.07 9.96
C GLN A 323 19.54 -13.77 10.58
N LEU A 324 19.28 -12.74 9.77
CA LEU A 324 18.57 -11.53 10.21
C LEU A 324 17.18 -11.85 10.79
N VAL A 325 16.41 -12.70 10.13
CA VAL A 325 15.10 -13.16 10.62
C VAL A 325 15.23 -13.84 11.98
N HIS A 326 16.23 -14.69 12.18
CA HIS A 326 16.49 -15.33 13.48
C HIS A 326 16.80 -14.30 14.57
N PHE A 327 17.66 -13.32 14.30
CA PHE A 327 17.92 -12.23 15.23
C PHE A 327 16.65 -11.44 15.58
N ILE A 328 15.85 -11.07 14.58
CA ILE A 328 14.59 -10.32 14.75
C ILE A 328 13.56 -11.14 15.55
N LYS A 329 13.48 -12.45 15.30
CA LYS A 329 12.63 -13.36 16.06
C LYS A 329 13.09 -13.51 17.51
N GLN A 330 14.39 -13.58 17.74
CA GLN A 330 14.95 -13.63 19.09
C GLN A 330 14.58 -12.35 19.84
N THR A 331 14.86 -11.17 19.29
CA THR A 331 14.57 -9.89 19.97
C THR A 331 13.08 -9.72 20.25
N GLY A 332 12.20 -10.04 19.29
CA GLY A 332 10.76 -9.84 19.41
C GLY A 332 10.03 -10.85 20.29
N SER A 333 10.64 -12.00 20.62
CA SER A 333 9.99 -13.04 21.44
C SER A 333 10.28 -12.91 22.94
N ARG A 334 11.35 -12.20 23.35
CA ARG A 334 11.78 -12.12 24.76
C ARG A 334 10.70 -11.64 25.71
N ARG A 335 9.98 -10.57 25.35
CA ARG A 335 8.88 -10.03 26.18
C ARG A 335 7.79 -11.06 26.44
N ARG A 336 7.45 -11.89 25.45
CA ARG A 336 6.46 -12.97 25.59
C ARG A 336 6.90 -14.02 26.61
N PHE A 337 8.20 -14.24 26.73
CA PHE A 337 8.81 -15.16 27.69
C PHE A 337 9.22 -14.48 29.01
N GLY A 338 8.79 -13.24 29.27
CA GLY A 338 9.14 -12.51 30.49
C GLY A 338 10.62 -12.11 30.58
N GLN A 339 11.36 -12.17 29.48
CA GLN A 339 12.77 -11.80 29.42
C GLN A 339 12.93 -10.31 29.04
N PRO A 340 13.96 -9.62 29.57
CA PRO A 340 14.27 -8.27 29.11
C PRO A 340 14.68 -8.29 27.63
N PRO A 341 14.46 -7.20 26.88
CA PRO A 341 14.95 -7.13 25.51
C PRO A 341 16.48 -7.23 25.45
N LEU A 342 17.02 -7.75 24.34
CA LEU A 342 18.46 -7.96 24.13
C LEU A 342 19.32 -6.74 24.48
N SER A 343 20.52 -7.04 24.95
CA SER A 343 21.56 -6.11 25.35
C SER A 343 22.95 -6.67 25.02
N GLU A 344 23.99 -5.85 25.20
CA GLU A 344 25.39 -6.25 25.02
C GLU A 344 25.81 -7.41 25.92
N ALA A 345 25.14 -7.60 27.07
CA ALA A 345 25.41 -8.75 27.94
C ALA A 345 24.97 -10.08 27.31
N ASP A 346 23.96 -10.06 26.45
CA ASP A 346 23.45 -11.26 25.75
C ASP A 346 24.22 -11.51 24.44
N LEU A 347 24.45 -10.44 23.68
CA LEU A 347 25.15 -10.46 22.39
C LEU A 347 26.21 -9.35 22.40
N PRO A 348 27.44 -9.68 22.82
CA PRO A 348 28.54 -8.74 22.84
C PRO A 348 28.78 -8.16 21.45
N ILE A 349 29.01 -6.85 21.42
CA ILE A 349 29.33 -6.11 20.20
C ILE A 349 30.84 -5.92 20.18
N ASP A 350 31.48 -6.32 19.09
CA ASP A 350 32.86 -5.91 18.83
C ASP A 350 32.83 -4.55 18.14
N ASP A 351 33.56 -3.55 18.68
CA ASP A 351 33.59 -2.20 18.12
C ASP A 351 34.04 -2.18 16.65
N ALA A 352 34.83 -3.19 16.22
CA ALA A 352 35.22 -3.37 14.82
C ALA A 352 34.06 -3.76 13.89
N GLU A 353 32.96 -4.32 14.41
CA GLU A 353 31.78 -4.76 13.65
C GLU A 353 30.70 -3.67 13.51
N VAL A 354 30.78 -2.58 14.28
CA VAL A 354 29.89 -1.40 14.23
C VAL A 354 30.41 -0.33 13.26
N ALA A 355 31.70 -0.39 12.91
CA ALA A 355 32.29 0.46 11.89
C ALA A 355 31.73 0.07 10.50
N ALA A 356 31.03 1.02 9.87
CA ALA A 356 30.48 0.87 8.52
C ALA A 356 31.55 0.42 7.51
N PRO A 357 31.18 -0.28 6.41
CA PRO A 357 32.09 -0.36 5.27
C PRO A 357 32.44 1.07 4.85
N ALA A 358 33.74 1.33 4.72
CA ALA A 358 34.25 2.54 4.11
C ALA A 358 33.54 2.72 2.77
N VAL A 359 32.86 3.84 2.61
CA VAL A 359 32.52 4.35 1.28
C VAL A 359 33.87 4.45 0.58
N SER A 360 34.07 3.68 -0.49
CA SER A 360 35.21 3.89 -1.37
C SER A 360 35.00 5.25 -2.03
N GLU A 361 35.64 6.28 -1.46
CA GLU A 361 35.95 7.51 -2.15
C GLU A 361 36.89 7.18 -3.30
N GLU A 362 36.32 6.85 -4.45
CA GLU A 362 36.93 7.07 -5.75
C GLU A 362 35.85 7.72 -6.63
N VAL A 363 35.72 9.03 -6.51
CA VAL A 363 35.26 9.87 -7.62
C VAL A 363 36.37 10.89 -7.80
N GLU A 364 37.06 10.75 -8.94
CA GLU A 364 38.09 11.67 -9.40
C GLU A 364 37.49 13.06 -9.59
N ASP A 365 38.27 14.06 -9.19
CA ASP A 365 38.01 15.48 -9.37
C ASP A 365 37.88 15.85 -10.86
N GLU A 366 36.76 16.48 -11.25
CA GLU A 366 36.78 17.48 -12.31
C GLU A 366 36.20 18.80 -11.75
N GLU A 367 37.08 19.81 -11.72
CA GLU A 367 36.81 21.16 -11.24
C GLU A 367 35.71 21.86 -12.06
N ALA A 368 34.72 22.44 -11.37
CA ALA A 368 33.91 23.53 -11.89
C ALA A 368 34.15 24.76 -11.01
N ALA A 369 34.80 25.76 -11.60
CA ALA A 369 35.15 27.02 -10.98
C ALA A 369 33.92 27.81 -10.52
N GLU A 370 34.04 28.35 -9.31
CA GLU A 370 33.20 29.37 -8.71
C GLU A 370 33.16 30.64 -9.57
N GLU A 371 32.02 31.35 -9.60
CA GLU A 371 32.00 32.74 -9.17
C GLU A 371 30.59 33.25 -8.87
N GLU A 372 30.51 33.97 -7.76
CA GLU A 372 29.30 34.50 -7.13
C GLU A 372 28.69 35.71 -7.86
N ALA A 373 27.38 35.87 -7.68
CA ALA A 373 26.66 37.10 -7.98
C ALA A 373 26.99 38.23 -6.98
N PRO A 374 26.84 39.50 -7.41
CA PRO A 374 26.13 40.42 -6.53
C PRO A 374 25.05 41.24 -7.25
N ALA A 375 24.10 41.70 -6.43
CA ALA A 375 22.90 42.42 -6.82
C ALA A 375 23.09 43.96 -6.94
N GLU A 376 22.16 44.55 -7.70
CA GLU A 376 21.65 45.94 -7.73
C GLU A 376 22.52 47.09 -8.28
N GLY A 377 21.94 47.87 -9.22
CA GLY A 377 22.43 49.20 -9.61
C GLY A 377 21.94 49.75 -10.95
N ASP A 378 20.92 50.59 -10.87
CA ASP A 378 20.32 51.58 -11.80
C ASP A 378 21.11 52.14 -13.02
N ALA A 379 20.35 52.40 -14.10
CA ALA A 379 20.51 53.36 -15.23
C ALA A 379 21.78 53.27 -16.12
N THR A 380 21.83 53.54 -17.44
CA THR A 380 21.09 54.37 -18.40
C THR A 380 21.44 53.91 -19.84
N ASP A 381 20.52 54.17 -20.78
CA ASP A 381 20.71 54.59 -22.18
C ASP A 381 21.78 53.98 -23.11
N ALA A 382 21.26 53.63 -24.29
CA ALA A 382 21.76 53.95 -25.64
C ALA A 382 22.23 52.77 -26.49
N GLU A 383 21.47 52.56 -27.57
CA GLU A 383 21.92 52.51 -28.98
C GLU A 383 23.16 51.63 -29.28
N SER A 384 23.15 50.69 -30.22
CA SER A 384 22.40 50.65 -31.47
C SER A 384 22.69 49.34 -32.18
N SER A 385 21.81 49.08 -33.14
CA SER A 385 22.12 48.59 -34.50
C SER A 385 22.66 47.18 -34.68
N GLU A 386 21.76 46.41 -35.29
CA GLU A 386 21.95 45.77 -36.60
C GLU A 386 22.49 44.33 -36.57
N ASN A 387 21.63 43.38 -36.94
CA ASN A 387 21.38 42.90 -38.31
C ASN A 387 22.59 42.03 -38.77
N ALA A 388 22.46 40.87 -39.37
CA ALA A 388 21.34 40.24 -40.05
C ALA A 388 21.76 38.79 -40.36
N GLU A 389 20.76 37.96 -40.66
CA GLU A 389 20.74 37.05 -41.81
C GLU A 389 21.77 35.89 -41.85
N SER A 390 21.27 34.66 -41.74
CA SER A 390 20.88 33.81 -42.89
C SER A 390 22.02 32.84 -43.20
N SER A 391 21.86 31.64 -43.70
CA SER A 391 20.74 30.77 -44.06
C SER A 391 21.40 29.46 -44.52
N GLU A 392 20.56 28.45 -44.73
CA GLU A 392 20.75 27.35 -45.69
C GLU A 392 21.67 26.19 -45.27
N GLU A 393 21.10 25.01 -45.00
CA GLU A 393 20.54 24.01 -45.96
C GLU A 393 21.67 23.22 -46.63
N THR A 394 21.86 21.93 -46.31
CA THR A 394 21.41 20.71 -47.04
C THR A 394 22.63 19.76 -47.01
N GLU A 395 22.63 18.42 -47.15
CA GLU A 395 21.69 17.34 -47.46
C GLU A 395 22.47 16.03 -47.19
N SER A 396 21.73 14.92 -47.02
CA SER A 396 22.02 13.58 -47.56
C SER A 396 23.30 12.80 -47.17
N SER A 397 23.14 11.63 -46.53
CA SER A 397 23.23 10.31 -47.21
C SER A 397 23.28 9.12 -46.22
N GLU A 398 22.33 8.20 -46.34
CA GLU A 398 22.47 6.75 -46.04
C GLU A 398 23.14 6.04 -47.26
N PRO A 399 23.27 4.69 -47.42
CA PRO A 399 22.84 3.53 -46.61
C PRO A 399 23.82 2.31 -46.61
N ALA A 400 23.41 1.19 -45.96
CA ALA A 400 23.55 -0.25 -46.37
C ALA A 400 23.42 -1.15 -45.11
N GLU A 401 22.39 -2.01 -44.95
CA GLU A 401 22.26 -3.44 -45.40
C GLU A 401 23.42 -4.34 -44.90
N GLU A 402 23.24 -5.56 -44.37
CA GLU A 402 22.43 -6.69 -44.84
C GLU A 402 22.45 -7.90 -43.84
N THR A 403 21.40 -8.73 -43.87
CA THR A 403 21.27 -10.18 -43.48
C THR A 403 21.39 -10.61 -42.00
N GLY A 404 20.56 -11.50 -41.41
CA GLY A 404 19.50 -12.38 -41.89
C GLY A 404 19.87 -13.87 -41.75
N GLU A 405 19.25 -14.62 -40.83
CA GLU A 405 19.02 -16.08 -40.95
C GLU A 405 17.95 -16.57 -39.93
N GLU A 406 16.97 -17.32 -40.47
CA GLU A 406 15.82 -17.97 -39.84
C GLU A 406 16.21 -19.33 -39.21
N GLU A 407 15.39 -19.90 -38.30
CA GLU A 407 14.48 -21.01 -38.63
C GLU A 407 13.97 -21.77 -37.38
N SER A 408 12.69 -22.12 -37.45
CA SER A 408 12.00 -23.34 -36.95
C SER A 408 11.15 -23.25 -35.68
N ALA A 409 9.89 -23.62 -35.90
CA ALA A 409 8.77 -23.71 -34.98
C ALA A 409 8.27 -25.17 -34.90
N GLU A 410 7.33 -25.37 -33.96
CA GLU A 410 6.35 -26.48 -33.77
C GLU A 410 6.71 -27.60 -32.77
N PRO A 411 5.70 -28.31 -32.18
CA PRO A 411 4.53 -27.78 -31.45
C PRO A 411 4.15 -28.61 -30.17
N GLU A 412 3.16 -28.07 -29.43
CA GLU A 412 2.11 -28.69 -28.56
C GLU A 412 2.38 -29.86 -27.59
N GLU A 413 1.96 -29.70 -26.32
CA GLU A 413 1.12 -30.71 -25.64
C GLU A 413 0.29 -30.10 -24.49
N GLU A 414 -1.04 -30.14 -24.64
CA GLU A 414 -2.04 -29.93 -23.60
C GLU A 414 -2.08 -31.12 -22.63
N ALA A 415 -2.29 -30.88 -21.34
CA ALA A 415 -2.71 -31.91 -20.40
C ALA A 415 -3.88 -31.41 -19.54
N ALA A 416 -5.07 -31.90 -19.87
CA ALA A 416 -6.27 -31.84 -19.03
C ALA A 416 -6.20 -32.86 -17.87
N PRO A 417 -6.97 -32.67 -16.78
CA PRO A 417 -6.89 -33.51 -15.58
C PRO A 417 -7.68 -34.82 -15.73
N GLU A 418 -7.09 -35.93 -15.27
CA GLU A 418 -7.74 -37.23 -15.17
C GLU A 418 -8.80 -37.26 -14.06
N THR A 419 -9.97 -37.76 -14.43
CA THR A 419 -11.02 -38.25 -13.54
C THR A 419 -10.94 -39.77 -13.42
N GLU A 420 -10.98 -40.32 -12.21
CA GLU A 420 -11.50 -41.65 -11.81
C GLU A 420 -11.18 -41.77 -10.30
N ALA A 421 -11.82 -42.55 -9.45
CA ALA A 421 -13.14 -43.16 -9.32
C ALA A 421 -13.17 -43.67 -7.87
N ALA A 422 -14.36 -43.88 -7.33
CA ALA A 422 -14.57 -44.42 -5.99
C ALA A 422 -13.99 -45.84 -5.85
N GLU A 423 -13.38 -46.13 -4.69
CA GLU A 423 -13.41 -47.46 -4.11
C GLU A 423 -13.86 -47.40 -2.65
N GLU A 424 -14.73 -48.35 -2.35
CA GLU A 424 -15.51 -48.60 -1.16
C GLU A 424 -14.76 -49.57 -0.23
N GLU A 425 -15.18 -49.61 1.04
CA GLU A 425 -14.93 -50.64 2.07
C GLU A 425 -13.54 -50.77 2.72
N SER A 426 -13.47 -50.39 4.01
CA SER A 426 -13.53 -51.40 5.09
C SER A 426 -13.45 -50.75 6.48
N GLN A 427 -14.43 -51.08 7.32
CA GLN A 427 -14.47 -50.79 8.76
C GLN A 427 -13.35 -51.54 9.51
N PRO A 428 -13.03 -51.13 10.75
CA PRO A 428 -13.54 -51.97 11.84
C PRO A 428 -14.03 -51.23 13.09
N SER A 429 -15.14 -51.76 13.61
CA SER A 429 -15.55 -51.96 15.01
C SER A 429 -15.44 -50.82 16.03
N GLU A 430 -16.62 -50.34 16.40
CA GLU A 430 -16.97 -49.78 17.70
C GLU A 430 -16.55 -50.71 18.86
N GLU A 431 -15.88 -50.16 19.87
CA GLU A 431 -15.94 -50.68 21.24
C GLU A 431 -16.40 -49.54 22.15
N SER A 432 -17.53 -49.80 22.80
CA SER A 432 -18.31 -48.91 23.65
C SER A 432 -17.72 -48.82 25.06
N GLU A 433 -17.39 -47.61 25.52
CA GLU A 433 -17.24 -47.32 26.95
C GLU A 433 -18.37 -46.39 27.42
N GLU A 434 -19.25 -46.92 28.27
CA GLU A 434 -20.29 -46.19 28.99
C GLU A 434 -19.70 -45.28 30.10
N PRO A 435 -20.36 -44.17 30.45
CA PRO A 435 -19.88 -43.24 31.47
C PRO A 435 -20.31 -43.65 32.89
N VAL A 436 -19.35 -43.70 33.81
CA VAL A 436 -19.61 -43.90 35.25
C VAL A 436 -19.98 -42.56 35.92
N ALA A 437 -21.19 -42.50 36.48
CA ALA A 437 -21.67 -41.40 37.32
C ALA A 437 -21.08 -41.46 38.75
N PRO A 438 -20.94 -40.31 39.46
CA PRO A 438 -20.38 -40.28 40.80
C PRO A 438 -21.46 -40.53 41.87
N THR A 439 -21.14 -41.38 42.85
CA THR A 439 -21.92 -41.50 44.08
C THR A 439 -21.12 -40.96 45.26
N SER A 440 -21.77 -40.04 45.97
CA SER A 440 -21.53 -39.60 47.34
C SER A 440 -21.43 -40.78 48.32
N ASN A 441 -20.55 -40.75 49.33
CA ASN A 441 -20.94 -40.39 50.70
C ASN A 441 -19.78 -40.39 51.73
N GLU A 442 -19.96 -39.51 52.71
CA GLU A 442 -19.48 -39.39 54.10
C GLU A 442 -18.57 -40.44 54.80
N SER A 443 -17.61 -39.87 55.54
CA SER A 443 -17.31 -40.05 56.98
C SER A 443 -16.93 -41.42 57.56
N ALA A 444 -15.67 -41.53 58.00
CA ALA A 444 -15.26 -41.95 59.35
C ALA A 444 -13.78 -41.60 59.59
#